data_AF-A0A2E4AAS9-F1
#
_entry.id   AF-A0A2E4AAS9-F1
#
_cell.length_a   1.000
_cell.length_b   1.000
_cell.length_c   1.000
_cell.angle_alpha   90.00
_cell.angle_beta   90.00
_cell.angle_gamma   90.00
#
_symmetry.space_group_name_H-M   'P 1'
#
loop_
_entity.id
_entity.type
_entity.pdbx_description
1 polymer ?
#
loop_
_entity_poly.entity_id
_entity_poly.type
_entity_poly.pdbx_seq_one_letter_code
_entity_poly.pdbx_strand_id
1 'polypeptide(L)'
;MPFKVIGKIGVMIKASLSIILACTVSCSSYKSQPSENKNSDHSALIRVNNEQDLYEAFDQITDTKVIELKNRIYNLDKPLILNNLSHITINGNGAVLVLDSLVNDVVEMNRCHNVTIDNIKALHKEADGPVGCTGNVILISGGSNITIINSELNGCGVVGVSAYKSINLKIIGNYIHKNTHYPIIYDGPSATIKDNVFENNGNQNKIAYMAGSPWPPLQFYNKNVTTSELIIEGNTFGGSQN
;
A
#
# COMPACT_ATOMS: atom_id res chain seq x y z
N MET A 1 22.14 7.75 76.86
CA MET A 1 23.47 7.29 76.41
C MET A 1 23.81 8.00 75.11
N PRO A 2 24.98 8.65 75.02
CA PRO A 2 25.24 9.74 74.08
C PRO A 2 26.40 9.42 73.11
N PHE A 3 26.80 10.45 72.36
CA PHE A 3 28.07 10.67 71.65
C PHE A 3 28.11 10.18 70.20
N LYS A 4 28.59 10.96 69.22
CA LYS A 4 29.38 12.22 69.21
C LYS A 4 29.19 12.85 67.80
N VAL A 5 28.79 14.13 67.60
CA VAL A 5 29.57 15.39 67.72
C VAL A 5 30.69 15.44 66.65
N ILE A 6 30.97 16.47 65.85
CA ILE A 6 30.65 17.92 65.72
C ILE A 6 31.10 18.27 64.27
N GLY A 7 30.40 19.10 63.47
CA GLY A 7 30.54 20.56 63.39
C GLY A 7 31.78 20.98 62.57
N LYS A 8 31.89 22.15 61.93
CA LYS A 8 31.01 23.29 61.64
C LYS A 8 31.91 24.25 60.82
N ILE A 9 31.30 25.17 60.07
CA ILE A 9 31.83 26.51 59.68
C ILE A 9 32.82 26.57 58.51
N GLY A 10 32.53 27.49 57.58
CA GLY A 10 33.58 28.17 56.82
C GLY A 10 33.14 28.77 55.49
N VAL A 11 32.32 29.83 55.50
CA VAL A 11 32.27 30.75 54.36
C VAL A 11 33.55 31.59 54.39
N MET A 12 34.33 31.64 53.31
CA MET A 12 35.25 32.73 53.06
C MET A 12 35.43 32.99 51.55
N ILE A 13 35.15 34.24 51.20
CA ILE A 13 35.36 34.89 49.92
C ILE A 13 36.86 35.04 49.66
N LYS A 14 37.30 34.80 48.41
CA LYS A 14 38.53 35.39 47.87
C LYS A 14 38.29 35.87 46.44
N ALA A 15 38.38 37.19 46.27
CA ALA A 15 38.58 37.87 45.00
C ALA A 15 40.08 38.15 44.83
N SER A 16 40.67 37.78 43.68
CA SER A 16 41.95 38.24 43.11
C SER A 16 42.08 37.50 41.76
N LEU A 17 42.66 37.94 40.65
CA LEU A 17 43.22 39.20 40.13
C LEU A 17 43.46 38.90 38.63
N SER A 18 43.25 39.87 37.74
CA SER A 18 43.44 39.73 36.29
C SER A 18 44.90 39.45 35.90
N ILE A 19 45.12 38.58 34.89
CA ILE A 19 46.30 38.63 34.02
C ILE A 19 45.83 38.53 32.56
N ILE A 20 46.24 39.54 31.79
CA ILE A 20 46.03 39.71 30.36
C ILE A 20 46.94 38.73 29.62
N LEU A 21 46.40 38.00 28.64
CA LEU A 21 47.19 37.54 27.51
C LEU A 21 46.37 37.70 26.22
N ALA A 22 46.74 38.71 25.45
CA ALA A 22 46.31 38.88 24.07
C ALA A 22 46.95 37.77 23.23
N CYS A 23 46.14 36.83 22.74
CA CYS A 23 46.51 36.02 21.59
C CYS A 23 45.62 36.45 20.41
N THR A 24 46.20 37.29 19.57
CA THR A 24 45.73 37.57 18.21
C THR A 24 45.82 36.27 17.41
N VAL A 25 44.67 35.72 17.05
CA VAL A 25 44.60 34.69 15.99
C VAL A 25 43.60 35.13 14.95
N SER A 26 44.20 35.62 13.86
CA SER A 26 43.70 35.77 12.49
C SER A 26 42.26 35.33 12.23
N CYS A 27 41.42 36.30 11.80
CA CYS A 27 40.19 36.03 11.07
C CYS A 27 40.53 35.32 9.75
N SER A 28 40.55 33.99 9.76
CA SER A 28 40.38 33.18 8.56
C SER A 28 38.92 33.29 8.14
N SER A 29 38.64 34.00 7.05
CA SER A 29 37.31 33.97 6.43
C SER A 29 37.02 32.54 5.98
N TYR A 30 36.14 31.85 6.70
CA TYR A 30 35.50 30.65 6.18
C TYR A 30 34.64 31.10 5.00
N LYS A 31 35.16 30.92 3.79
CA LYS A 31 34.33 30.91 2.58
C LYS A 31 33.44 29.67 2.70
N SER A 32 32.19 29.88 3.11
CA SER A 32 31.14 28.89 2.90
C SER A 32 31.07 28.64 1.39
N GLN A 33 31.41 27.43 0.96
CA GLN A 33 31.01 26.97 -0.36
C GLN A 33 29.47 26.98 -0.38
N PRO A 34 28.83 27.42 -1.48
CA PRO A 34 27.40 27.27 -1.60
C PRO A 34 27.09 25.78 -1.53
N SER A 35 26.32 25.35 -0.53
CA SER A 35 25.69 24.04 -0.57
C SER A 35 24.88 24.00 -1.85
N GLU A 36 25.25 23.10 -2.76
CA GLU A 36 24.39 22.74 -3.88
C GLU A 36 23.04 22.35 -3.28
N ASN A 37 22.08 23.24 -3.45
CA ASN A 37 20.71 22.99 -3.10
C ASN A 37 20.21 21.97 -4.13
N LYS A 38 20.45 20.68 -3.86
CA LYS A 38 19.66 19.62 -4.46
C LYS A 38 18.25 19.84 -3.96
N ASN A 39 17.52 20.69 -4.67
CA ASN A 39 16.07 20.57 -4.77
C ASN A 39 15.84 19.14 -5.28
N SER A 40 15.76 18.19 -4.35
CA SER A 40 15.13 16.90 -4.62
C SER A 40 13.74 17.28 -5.06
N ASP A 41 13.43 16.99 -6.31
CA ASP A 41 12.15 17.28 -6.92
C ASP A 41 11.08 16.54 -6.09
N HIS A 42 10.51 17.24 -5.11
CA HIS A 42 9.38 16.80 -4.30
C HIS A 42 8.10 16.90 -5.13
N SER A 43 8.18 16.58 -6.43
CA SER A 43 6.99 16.56 -7.25
C SER A 43 6.07 15.49 -6.66
N ALA A 44 4.83 15.90 -6.38
CA ALA A 44 3.80 14.98 -5.92
C ALA A 44 3.42 13.99 -7.04
N LEU A 45 3.93 14.15 -8.26
CA LEU A 45 3.52 13.41 -9.44
C LEU A 45 4.71 12.71 -10.10
N ILE A 46 4.65 11.39 -10.16
CA ILE A 46 5.61 10.53 -10.86
C ILE A 46 4.95 10.05 -12.15
N ARG A 47 5.62 10.25 -13.29
CA ARG A 47 5.14 9.75 -14.59
C ARG A 47 5.92 8.50 -14.98
N VAL A 48 5.19 7.44 -15.27
CA VAL A 48 5.73 6.15 -15.62
C VAL A 48 5.46 5.87 -17.09
N ASN A 49 6.51 5.73 -17.89
CA ASN A 49 6.40 5.53 -19.34
C ASN A 49 6.80 4.13 -19.78
N ASN A 50 7.53 3.40 -18.94
CA ASN A 50 8.08 2.07 -19.20
C ASN A 50 8.25 1.30 -17.87
N GLU A 51 8.66 0.04 -17.96
CA GLU A 51 8.84 -0.88 -16.84
C GLU A 51 9.92 -0.43 -15.85
N GLN A 52 11.01 0.18 -16.35
CA GLN A 52 12.06 0.73 -15.48
C GLN A 52 11.54 1.91 -14.65
N ASP A 53 10.84 2.87 -15.28
CA ASP A 53 10.20 3.98 -14.57
C ASP A 53 9.21 3.47 -13.52
N LEU A 54 8.48 2.39 -13.83
CA LEU A 54 7.50 1.79 -12.93
C LEU A 54 8.17 1.21 -11.69
N TYR A 55 9.25 0.44 -11.88
CA TYR A 55 10.00 -0.12 -10.76
C TYR A 55 10.68 0.96 -9.92
N GLU A 56 11.29 1.96 -10.55
CA GLU A 56 11.87 3.09 -9.83
C GLU A 56 10.81 3.85 -9.02
N ALA A 57 9.63 4.07 -9.61
CA ALA A 57 8.52 4.71 -8.93
C ALA A 57 8.13 3.95 -7.67
N PHE A 58 7.91 2.62 -7.75
CA PHE A 58 7.49 1.81 -6.60
C PHE A 58 8.61 1.55 -5.58
N ASP A 59 9.86 1.36 -6.02
CA ASP A 59 10.99 1.06 -5.14
C ASP A 59 11.42 2.31 -4.33
N GLN A 60 11.15 3.52 -4.83
CA GLN A 60 11.58 4.78 -4.20
C GLN A 60 10.41 5.65 -3.72
N ILE A 61 9.17 5.16 -3.83
CA ILE A 61 7.99 5.94 -3.46
C ILE A 61 8.04 6.35 -1.98
N THR A 62 7.56 7.55 -1.72
CA THR A 62 7.31 8.08 -0.38
C THR A 62 5.86 8.52 -0.28
N ASP A 63 5.40 8.86 0.92
CA ASP A 63 4.04 9.35 1.13
C ASP A 63 3.69 10.54 0.22
N THR A 64 2.38 10.72 0.01
CA THR A 64 1.81 11.84 -0.73
C THR A 64 2.33 11.89 -2.17
N LYS A 65 1.98 10.86 -2.95
CA LYS A 65 2.37 10.73 -4.36
C LYS A 65 1.20 10.32 -5.23
N VAL A 66 1.23 10.80 -6.45
CA VAL A 66 0.41 10.38 -7.58
C VAL A 66 1.36 9.71 -8.56
N ILE A 67 1.09 8.47 -8.94
CA ILE A 67 1.77 7.76 -10.01
C ILE A 67 0.82 7.76 -11.21
N GLU A 68 1.22 8.43 -12.29
CA GLU A 68 0.53 8.40 -13.58
C GLU A 68 1.18 7.36 -14.47
N LEU A 69 0.46 6.27 -14.75
CA LEU A 69 0.87 5.27 -15.71
C LEU A 69 0.50 5.72 -17.12
N LYS A 70 1.42 5.57 -18.06
CA LYS A 70 1.07 5.61 -19.49
C LYS A 70 0.17 4.42 -19.82
N ASN A 71 -0.86 4.63 -20.63
CA ASN A 71 -1.68 3.56 -21.20
C ASN A 71 -0.82 2.67 -22.11
N ARG A 72 -0.39 1.53 -21.59
CA ARG A 72 0.38 0.50 -22.29
C ARG A 72 0.36 -0.79 -21.48
N ILE A 73 0.95 -1.83 -22.06
CA ILE A 73 1.30 -3.05 -21.34
C ILE A 73 2.64 -2.83 -20.64
N TYR A 74 2.70 -3.21 -19.36
CA TYR A 74 3.90 -3.35 -18.54
C TYR A 74 4.07 -4.84 -18.23
N ASN A 75 5.14 -5.44 -18.74
CA ASN A 75 5.48 -6.81 -18.41
C ASN A 75 6.34 -6.82 -17.16
N LEU A 76 5.84 -7.43 -16.09
CA LEU A 76 6.46 -7.42 -14.78
C LEU A 76 7.18 -8.75 -14.53
N ASP A 77 8.41 -8.68 -14.04
CA ASP A 77 9.18 -9.83 -13.55
C ASP A 77 9.11 -10.00 -12.02
N LYS A 78 8.69 -8.95 -11.31
CA LYS A 78 8.43 -8.93 -9.87
C LYS A 78 7.14 -8.17 -9.51
N PRO A 79 6.54 -8.45 -8.33
CA PRO A 79 5.38 -7.72 -7.81
C PRO A 79 5.64 -6.21 -7.66
N LEU A 80 4.57 -5.42 -7.74
CA LEU A 80 4.59 -4.03 -7.33
C LEU A 80 4.17 -3.91 -5.87
N ILE A 81 5.07 -3.47 -5.00
CA ILE A 81 4.88 -3.53 -3.54
C ILE A 81 4.84 -2.12 -2.94
N LEU A 82 3.80 -1.82 -2.16
CA LEU A 82 3.67 -0.63 -1.34
C LEU A 82 3.75 -1.03 0.14
N ASN A 83 4.68 -0.44 0.89
CA ASN A 83 4.94 -0.81 2.29
C ASN A 83 4.91 0.40 3.24
N ASN A 84 3.96 0.41 4.18
CA ASN A 84 3.82 1.45 5.21
C ASN A 84 3.70 2.86 4.63
N LEU A 85 2.96 3.03 3.53
CA LEU A 85 2.80 4.30 2.83
C LEU A 85 1.43 4.90 3.06
N SER A 86 1.35 6.23 2.97
CA SER A 86 0.12 6.98 3.08
C SER A 86 -0.09 7.97 1.93
N HIS A 87 -1.34 8.20 1.55
CA HIS A 87 -1.74 9.20 0.55
C HIS A 87 -1.15 8.93 -0.84
N ILE A 88 -1.33 7.70 -1.33
CA ILE A 88 -0.85 7.28 -2.65
C ILE A 88 -2.02 7.19 -3.61
N THR A 89 -1.89 7.75 -4.80
CA THR A 89 -2.82 7.52 -5.91
C THR A 89 -2.06 6.91 -7.07
N ILE A 90 -2.51 5.78 -7.56
CA ILE A 90 -2.04 5.18 -8.81
C ILE A 90 -3.15 5.41 -9.84
N ASN A 91 -2.91 6.34 -10.76
CA ASN A 91 -3.76 6.54 -11.93
C ASN A 91 -3.23 5.66 -13.05
N GLY A 92 -3.92 4.55 -13.26
CA GLY A 92 -3.56 3.54 -14.26
C GLY A 92 -3.76 3.98 -15.69
N ASN A 93 -4.72 4.89 -15.96
CA ASN A 93 -5.02 5.37 -17.31
C ASN A 93 -5.22 4.24 -18.35
N GLY A 94 -5.78 3.10 -17.94
CA GLY A 94 -5.97 1.91 -18.77
C GLY A 94 -4.72 1.03 -18.95
N ALA A 95 -3.64 1.28 -18.19
CA ALA A 95 -2.44 0.46 -18.21
C ALA A 95 -2.73 -1.00 -17.86
N VAL A 96 -2.01 -1.91 -18.52
CA VAL A 96 -2.10 -3.35 -18.31
C VAL A 96 -0.83 -3.85 -17.61
N LEU A 97 -0.98 -4.41 -16.41
CA LEU A 97 0.08 -4.97 -15.58
C LEU A 97 0.07 -6.49 -15.73
N VAL A 98 1.09 -7.05 -16.38
CA VAL A 98 1.19 -8.49 -16.67
C VAL A 98 2.34 -9.08 -15.87
N LEU A 99 2.06 -9.80 -14.80
CA LEU A 99 3.10 -10.43 -13.97
C LEU A 99 3.49 -11.82 -14.48
N ASP A 100 4.78 -12.03 -14.71
CA ASP A 100 5.39 -13.32 -15.02
C ASP A 100 5.79 -14.06 -13.73
N SER A 101 4.79 -14.43 -12.92
CA SER A 101 4.96 -15.25 -11.72
C SER A 101 3.73 -16.11 -11.49
N LEU A 102 3.93 -17.36 -11.06
CA LEU A 102 2.84 -18.24 -10.69
C LEU A 102 2.42 -18.11 -9.23
N VAL A 103 3.25 -17.49 -8.39
CA VAL A 103 3.07 -17.56 -6.93
C VAL A 103 2.91 -16.20 -6.26
N ASN A 104 3.39 -15.13 -6.89
CA ASN A 104 3.34 -13.80 -6.30
C ASN A 104 2.09 -13.04 -6.73
N ASP A 105 1.72 -12.06 -5.92
CA ASP A 105 0.63 -11.15 -6.23
C ASP A 105 1.08 -10.09 -7.26
N VAL A 106 0.17 -9.59 -8.10
CA VAL A 106 0.53 -8.53 -9.07
C VAL A 106 0.85 -7.22 -8.34
N VAL A 107 -0.01 -6.85 -7.39
CA VAL A 107 0.15 -5.68 -6.53
C VAL A 107 -0.02 -6.07 -5.06
N GLU A 108 0.92 -5.66 -4.23
CA GLU A 108 0.89 -5.88 -2.78
C GLU A 108 0.83 -4.54 -2.03
N MET A 109 -0.09 -4.41 -1.09
CA MET A 109 -0.21 -3.27 -0.19
C MET A 109 -0.12 -3.72 1.26
N ASN A 110 0.99 -3.39 1.93
CA ASN A 110 1.24 -3.77 3.31
C ASN A 110 1.13 -2.55 4.21
N ARG A 111 0.16 -2.56 5.14
CA ARG A 111 -0.06 -1.51 6.16
C ARG A 111 -0.12 -0.09 5.56
N CYS A 112 -0.81 0.06 4.42
CA CYS A 112 -0.94 1.34 3.73
C CYS A 112 -2.23 2.07 4.12
N HIS A 113 -2.22 3.40 4.02
CA HIS A 113 -3.36 4.24 4.40
C HIS A 113 -3.72 5.26 3.32
N ASN A 114 -5.00 5.48 3.07
CA ASN A 114 -5.45 6.46 2.06
C ASN A 114 -4.82 6.21 0.68
N VAL A 115 -4.97 4.98 0.16
CA VAL A 115 -4.43 4.58 -1.14
C VAL A 115 -5.57 4.41 -2.14
N THR A 116 -5.39 4.92 -3.36
CA THR A 116 -6.31 4.69 -4.48
C THR A 116 -5.57 4.05 -5.65
N ILE A 117 -6.10 2.96 -6.18
CA ILE A 117 -5.72 2.36 -7.45
C ILE A 117 -6.92 2.55 -8.39
N ASP A 118 -6.71 3.29 -9.48
CA ASP A 118 -7.76 3.63 -10.45
C ASP A 118 -7.37 3.18 -11.85
N ASN A 119 -8.31 2.60 -12.58
CA ASN A 119 -8.22 2.36 -14.03
C ASN A 119 -6.97 1.59 -14.47
N ILE A 120 -6.68 0.45 -13.81
CA ILE A 120 -5.68 -0.52 -14.27
C ILE A 120 -6.37 -1.78 -14.79
N LYS A 121 -5.66 -2.53 -15.63
CA LYS A 121 -5.89 -3.96 -15.85
C LYS A 121 -4.73 -4.73 -15.23
N ALA A 122 -4.99 -5.70 -14.37
CA ALA A 122 -3.94 -6.51 -13.73
C ALA A 122 -4.21 -8.00 -13.94
N LEU A 123 -3.17 -8.73 -14.32
CA LEU A 123 -3.20 -10.17 -14.57
C LEU A 123 -1.83 -10.83 -14.46
N HIS A 124 -1.85 -12.15 -14.30
CA HIS A 124 -0.69 -12.99 -14.55
C HIS A 124 -0.57 -13.28 -16.06
N LYS A 125 0.66 -13.53 -16.53
CA LYS A 125 1.00 -13.75 -17.95
C LYS A 125 0.19 -14.84 -18.63
N GLU A 126 -0.19 -15.88 -17.89
CA GLU A 126 -0.97 -17.01 -18.40
C GLU A 126 -2.40 -16.97 -17.85
N ALA A 127 -3.19 -15.96 -18.22
CA ALA A 127 -4.54 -15.73 -17.68
C ALA A 127 -5.55 -16.87 -17.95
N ASP A 128 -5.32 -17.72 -18.95
CA ASP A 128 -6.09 -18.95 -19.18
C ASP A 128 -5.39 -20.22 -18.62
N GLY A 129 -4.19 -20.04 -18.03
CA GLY A 129 -3.42 -20.96 -17.17
C GLY A 129 -2.73 -22.17 -17.82
N PRO A 130 -1.55 -22.58 -17.32
CA PRO A 130 -1.34 -23.91 -16.80
C PRO A 130 -1.92 -23.99 -15.38
N VAL A 131 -2.35 -25.18 -14.98
CA VAL A 131 -2.88 -25.46 -13.64
C VAL A 131 -1.89 -24.99 -12.57
N GLY A 132 -2.32 -24.13 -11.63
CA GLY A 132 -1.59 -23.92 -10.37
C GLY A 132 -1.03 -22.52 -10.05
N CYS A 133 -1.55 -21.42 -10.63
CA CYS A 133 -1.21 -20.10 -10.11
C CYS A 133 -1.79 -19.92 -8.68
N THR A 134 -0.94 -19.60 -7.71
CA THR A 134 -1.32 -19.42 -6.29
C THR A 134 -1.36 -17.96 -5.85
N GLY A 135 -0.85 -17.03 -6.66
CA GLY A 135 -0.87 -15.59 -6.38
C GLY A 135 -2.26 -14.98 -6.55
N ASN A 136 -2.55 -13.91 -5.82
CA ASN A 136 -3.71 -13.05 -6.02
C ASN A 136 -3.42 -12.01 -7.11
N VAL A 137 -4.44 -11.32 -7.62
CA VAL A 137 -4.19 -10.13 -8.45
C VAL A 137 -3.77 -8.97 -7.54
N ILE A 138 -4.54 -8.69 -6.49
CA ILE A 138 -4.20 -7.67 -5.48
C ILE A 138 -4.24 -8.29 -4.08
N LEU A 139 -3.16 -8.14 -3.32
CA LEU A 139 -3.08 -8.45 -1.89
C LEU A 139 -3.01 -7.19 -1.05
N ILE A 140 -3.83 -7.12 0.00
CA ILE A 140 -3.82 -6.07 1.02
C ILE A 140 -3.62 -6.72 2.39
N SER A 141 -2.52 -6.38 3.05
CA SER A 141 -2.17 -6.87 4.38
C SER A 141 -2.15 -5.72 5.38
N GLY A 142 -3.30 -5.47 6.01
CA GLY A 142 -3.53 -4.36 6.93
C GLY A 142 -3.68 -3.01 6.22
N GLY A 143 -4.04 -1.98 6.99
CA GLY A 143 -4.18 -0.62 6.48
C GLY A 143 -5.62 -0.09 6.54
N SER A 144 -5.83 1.14 6.07
CA SER A 144 -7.15 1.76 6.08
C SER A 144 -7.42 2.69 4.91
N ASN A 145 -8.69 2.85 4.53
CA ASN A 145 -9.12 3.77 3.47
C ASN A 145 -8.44 3.45 2.14
N ILE A 146 -8.47 2.20 1.72
CA ILE A 146 -7.92 1.75 0.44
C ILE A 146 -9.07 1.63 -0.56
N THR A 147 -8.88 2.18 -1.76
CA THR A 147 -9.87 2.17 -2.84
C THR A 147 -9.28 1.53 -4.09
N ILE A 148 -9.97 0.54 -4.64
CA ILE A 148 -9.71 -0.04 -5.96
C ILE A 148 -10.92 0.27 -6.84
N ILE A 149 -10.72 1.02 -7.91
CA ILE A 149 -11.81 1.56 -8.71
C ILE A 149 -11.55 1.46 -10.22
N ASN A 150 -12.62 1.30 -11.00
CA ASN A 150 -12.62 1.27 -12.47
C ASN A 150 -11.60 0.30 -13.10
N SER A 151 -11.25 -0.77 -12.40
CA SER A 151 -10.16 -1.66 -12.79
C SER A 151 -10.67 -3.00 -13.32
N GLU A 152 -9.87 -3.65 -14.16
CA GLU A 152 -10.09 -5.03 -14.59
C GLU A 152 -9.10 -5.95 -13.86
N LEU A 153 -9.62 -6.85 -13.02
CA LEU A 153 -8.83 -7.79 -12.24
C LEU A 153 -9.08 -9.20 -12.78
N ASN A 154 -8.18 -9.62 -13.66
CA ASN A 154 -8.23 -10.91 -14.35
C ASN A 154 -7.08 -11.75 -13.85
N GLY A 155 -7.34 -12.80 -13.08
CA GLY A 155 -6.28 -13.68 -12.63
C GLY A 155 -6.59 -15.10 -13.04
N CYS A 156 -5.65 -15.80 -13.67
CA CYS A 156 -5.54 -17.24 -13.45
C CYS A 156 -5.09 -17.56 -12.00
N GLY A 157 -4.74 -16.53 -11.22
CA GLY A 157 -4.47 -16.60 -9.79
C GLY A 157 -5.67 -17.05 -8.95
N VAL A 158 -5.45 -17.09 -7.63
CA VAL A 158 -6.42 -17.64 -6.67
C VAL A 158 -7.56 -16.67 -6.43
N VAL A 159 -7.25 -15.39 -6.22
CA VAL A 159 -8.23 -14.37 -5.85
C VAL A 159 -7.98 -13.07 -6.60
N GLY A 160 -9.05 -12.38 -6.99
CA GLY A 160 -8.95 -11.04 -7.57
C GLY A 160 -8.43 -10.04 -6.54
N VAL A 161 -9.11 -9.90 -5.40
CA VAL A 161 -8.65 -9.09 -4.27
C VAL A 161 -8.69 -9.89 -2.97
N SER A 162 -7.53 -10.07 -2.34
CA SER A 162 -7.42 -10.59 -0.98
C SER A 162 -7.06 -9.45 -0.03
N ALA A 163 -7.91 -9.17 0.95
CA ALA A 163 -7.69 -8.07 1.89
C ALA A 163 -7.89 -8.55 3.33
N TYR A 164 -6.82 -8.45 4.13
CA TYR A 164 -6.79 -8.91 5.51
C TYR A 164 -6.50 -7.77 6.47
N LYS A 165 -7.26 -7.70 7.56
CA LYS A 165 -7.16 -6.66 8.61
C LYS A 165 -7.23 -5.24 8.04
N SER A 166 -8.03 -5.04 6.99
CA SER A 166 -8.16 -3.77 6.28
C SER A 166 -9.45 -3.04 6.67
N ILE A 167 -9.34 -1.75 6.99
CA ILE A 167 -10.45 -0.94 7.49
C ILE A 167 -10.95 0.00 6.39
N ASN A 168 -12.27 0.12 6.21
CA ASN A 168 -12.88 1.00 5.21
C ASN A 168 -12.32 0.75 3.79
N LEU A 169 -12.35 -0.52 3.37
CA LEU A 169 -11.96 -0.94 2.02
C LEU A 169 -13.07 -0.57 1.03
N LYS A 170 -12.70 -0.05 -0.14
CA LYS A 170 -13.64 0.25 -1.23
C LYS A 170 -13.21 -0.48 -2.50
N ILE A 171 -14.11 -1.28 -3.06
CA ILE A 171 -13.94 -1.97 -4.34
C ILE A 171 -15.13 -1.57 -5.20
N ILE A 172 -14.94 -0.64 -6.14
CA ILE A 172 -16.04 0.04 -6.82
C ILE A 172 -15.88 -0.01 -8.35
N GLY A 173 -16.93 -0.35 -9.09
CA GLY A 173 -16.93 -0.21 -10.55
C GLY A 173 -15.88 -1.08 -11.27
N ASN A 174 -15.44 -2.18 -10.66
CA ASN A 174 -14.42 -3.06 -11.23
C ASN A 174 -15.05 -4.20 -12.02
N TYR A 175 -14.29 -4.74 -12.97
CA TYR A 175 -14.58 -6.02 -13.61
C TYR A 175 -13.63 -7.09 -13.08
N ILE A 176 -14.14 -8.02 -12.27
CA ILE A 176 -13.35 -9.02 -11.55
C ILE A 176 -13.74 -10.39 -12.07
N HIS A 177 -12.84 -11.05 -12.80
CA HIS A 177 -13.20 -12.25 -13.55
C HIS A 177 -12.09 -13.28 -13.64
N LYS A 178 -12.49 -14.51 -13.96
CA LYS A 178 -11.63 -15.68 -14.21
C LYS A 178 -10.71 -16.11 -13.06
N ASN A 179 -10.86 -15.55 -11.86
CA ASN A 179 -10.10 -15.96 -10.67
C ASN A 179 -10.47 -17.39 -10.26
N THR A 180 -9.47 -18.24 -9.99
CA THR A 180 -9.70 -19.68 -9.82
C THR A 180 -10.51 -20.04 -8.58
N HIS A 181 -10.49 -19.21 -7.52
CA HIS A 181 -11.23 -19.47 -6.28
C HIS A 181 -12.28 -18.40 -5.99
N TYR A 182 -11.88 -17.16 -5.68
CA TYR A 182 -12.83 -16.14 -5.24
C TYR A 182 -12.57 -14.82 -5.96
N PRO A 183 -13.59 -14.03 -6.30
CA PRO A 183 -13.35 -12.67 -6.75
C PRO A 183 -12.73 -11.81 -5.64
N ILE A 184 -13.23 -11.94 -4.41
CA ILE A 184 -12.80 -11.17 -3.25
C ILE A 184 -12.77 -12.07 -2.01
N ILE A 185 -11.69 -11.98 -1.24
CA ILE A 185 -11.64 -12.41 0.17
C ILE A 185 -11.43 -11.15 1.01
N TYR A 186 -12.30 -10.94 1.99
CA TYR A 186 -12.22 -9.79 2.89
C TYR A 186 -12.25 -10.22 4.36
N ASP A 187 -11.29 -9.71 5.13
CA ASP A 187 -11.26 -9.76 6.58
C ASP A 187 -11.00 -8.36 7.13
N GLY A 188 -11.99 -7.76 7.79
CA GLY A 188 -11.87 -6.45 8.39
C GLY A 188 -13.22 -5.91 8.85
N PRO A 189 -13.21 -4.75 9.54
CA PRO A 189 -14.42 -4.23 10.19
C PRO A 189 -15.36 -3.48 9.24
N SER A 190 -14.90 -3.03 8.07
CA SER A 190 -15.77 -2.35 7.13
C SER A 190 -15.30 -2.32 5.67
N ALA A 191 -16.23 -2.62 4.76
CA ALA A 191 -16.00 -2.52 3.32
C ALA A 191 -17.23 -2.06 2.53
N THR A 192 -16.98 -1.38 1.41
CA THR A 192 -17.97 -1.06 0.38
C THR A 192 -17.55 -1.72 -0.93
N ILE A 193 -18.37 -2.67 -1.39
CA ILE A 193 -18.19 -3.40 -2.63
C ILE A 193 -19.38 -3.03 -3.52
N LYS A 194 -19.17 -2.14 -4.48
CA LYS A 194 -20.27 -1.48 -5.19
C LYS A 194 -20.09 -1.46 -6.70
N ASP A 195 -21.17 -1.69 -7.43
CA ASP A 195 -21.25 -1.53 -8.89
C ASP A 195 -20.16 -2.33 -9.64
N ASN A 196 -19.68 -3.45 -9.07
CA ASN A 196 -18.72 -4.33 -9.74
C ASN A 196 -19.43 -5.36 -10.60
N VAL A 197 -18.72 -5.87 -11.60
CA VAL A 197 -19.11 -7.04 -12.39
C VAL A 197 -18.21 -8.20 -11.99
N PHE A 198 -18.80 -9.28 -11.51
CA PHE A 198 -18.13 -10.54 -11.19
C PHE A 198 -18.52 -11.59 -12.22
N GLU A 199 -17.55 -12.16 -12.92
CA GLU A 199 -17.83 -13.14 -13.98
C GLU A 199 -16.82 -14.30 -13.99
N ASN A 200 -17.31 -15.53 -14.16
CA ASN A 200 -16.47 -16.71 -14.36
C ASN A 200 -15.37 -16.91 -13.29
N ASN A 201 -15.57 -16.41 -12.07
CA ASN A 201 -14.70 -16.74 -10.96
C ASN A 201 -15.13 -18.08 -10.36
N GLY A 202 -14.19 -18.74 -9.70
CA GLY A 202 -14.45 -19.90 -8.86
C GLY A 202 -15.49 -19.61 -7.77
N ASN A 203 -15.91 -20.67 -7.09
CA ASN A 203 -16.91 -20.60 -6.01
C ASN A 203 -18.17 -19.81 -6.38
N GLN A 204 -18.58 -19.84 -7.65
CA GLN A 204 -19.80 -19.20 -8.17
C GLN A 204 -19.82 -17.69 -7.93
N ASN A 205 -18.68 -17.01 -8.09
CA ASN A 205 -18.52 -15.57 -7.86
C ASN A 205 -18.85 -15.11 -6.43
N LYS A 206 -18.81 -16.00 -5.43
CA LYS A 206 -19.06 -15.62 -4.04
C LYS A 206 -17.91 -14.78 -3.50
N ILE A 207 -18.21 -13.62 -2.95
CA ILE A 207 -17.31 -12.86 -2.08
C ILE A 207 -17.21 -13.61 -0.75
N ALA A 208 -16.00 -13.92 -0.29
CA ALA A 208 -15.76 -14.52 1.01
C ALA A 208 -15.50 -13.44 2.07
N TYR A 209 -16.28 -13.44 3.15
CA TYR A 209 -16.10 -12.54 4.29
C TYR A 209 -15.72 -13.36 5.54
N MET A 210 -14.54 -13.08 6.08
CA MET A 210 -13.99 -13.82 7.22
C MET A 210 -14.61 -13.39 8.54
N ALA A 211 -14.89 -12.09 8.71
CA ALA A 211 -15.40 -11.51 9.97
C ALA A 211 -14.58 -11.95 11.20
N GLY A 212 -13.24 -11.99 11.10
CA GLY A 212 -12.36 -12.48 12.17
C GLY A 212 -12.35 -14.00 12.40
N SER A 213 -13.03 -14.79 11.57
CA SER A 213 -13.03 -16.25 11.64
C SER A 213 -11.72 -16.84 11.06
N PRO A 214 -11.27 -18.02 11.53
CA PRO A 214 -10.19 -18.76 10.87
C PRO A 214 -10.66 -19.30 9.50
N TRP A 215 -9.73 -19.77 8.68
CA TRP A 215 -10.07 -20.47 7.44
C TRP A 215 -10.73 -21.83 7.73
N PRO A 216 -11.81 -22.22 7.02
CA PRO A 216 -12.47 -21.52 5.91
C PRO A 216 -13.43 -20.38 6.35
N PRO A 217 -13.72 -19.41 5.46
CA PRO A 217 -14.67 -18.33 5.75
C PRO A 217 -16.06 -18.89 6.08
N LEU A 218 -16.76 -18.23 7.01
CA LEU A 218 -18.12 -18.62 7.40
C LEU A 218 -19.21 -17.87 6.60
N GLN A 219 -18.88 -16.74 5.98
CA GLN A 219 -19.84 -15.88 5.31
C GLN A 219 -19.47 -15.69 3.84
N PHE A 220 -20.46 -15.90 2.98
CA PHE A 220 -20.31 -15.80 1.53
C PHE A 220 -21.46 -14.98 0.94
N TYR A 221 -21.12 -14.10 -0.02
CA TYR A 221 -22.09 -13.23 -0.66
C TYR A 221 -21.94 -13.25 -2.17
N ASN A 222 -23.04 -13.56 -2.87
CA ASN A 222 -23.17 -13.42 -4.32
C ASN A 222 -24.45 -12.64 -4.67
N LYS A 223 -24.84 -11.75 -3.77
CA LYS A 223 -26.03 -10.90 -3.85
C LYS A 223 -25.76 -9.62 -3.07
N ASN A 224 -26.57 -8.61 -3.31
CA ASN A 224 -26.48 -7.37 -2.56
C ASN A 224 -26.86 -7.60 -1.08
N VAL A 225 -26.06 -7.02 -0.18
CA VAL A 225 -26.20 -7.10 1.28
C VAL A 225 -25.70 -5.78 1.86
N THR A 226 -26.51 -5.13 2.68
CA THR A 226 -26.11 -3.90 3.37
C THR A 226 -26.28 -4.10 4.88
N THR A 227 -25.18 -4.00 5.61
CA THR A 227 -25.11 -3.95 7.07
C THR A 227 -24.41 -2.66 7.51
N SER A 228 -24.25 -2.46 8.81
CA SER A 228 -23.44 -1.35 9.34
C SER A 228 -21.95 -1.47 9.01
N GLU A 229 -21.48 -2.68 8.72
CA GLU A 229 -20.06 -3.00 8.49
C GLU A 229 -19.79 -3.20 6.99
N LEU A 230 -20.71 -3.82 6.27
CA LEU A 230 -20.49 -4.29 4.91
C LEU A 230 -21.59 -3.79 3.99
N ILE A 231 -21.19 -3.05 2.96
CA ILE A 231 -22.08 -2.57 1.90
C ILE A 231 -21.71 -3.31 0.62
N ILE A 232 -22.59 -4.19 0.15
CA ILE A 232 -22.52 -4.89 -1.13
C ILE A 232 -23.76 -4.48 -1.92
N GLU A 233 -23.60 -3.60 -2.91
CA GLU A 233 -24.74 -3.05 -3.65
C GLU A 233 -24.45 -2.83 -5.13
N GLY A 234 -25.47 -2.93 -5.97
CA GLY A 234 -25.35 -2.66 -7.42
C GLY A 234 -24.44 -3.64 -8.19
N ASN A 235 -23.93 -4.69 -7.54
CA ASN A 235 -23.02 -5.63 -8.19
C ASN A 235 -23.79 -6.61 -9.09
N THR A 236 -23.15 -6.99 -10.20
CA THR A 236 -23.62 -8.05 -11.09
C THR A 236 -22.79 -9.30 -10.87
N PHE A 237 -23.44 -10.44 -10.62
CA PHE A 237 -22.80 -11.75 -10.48
C PHE A 237 -23.20 -12.63 -11.68
N GLY A 238 -22.40 -12.61 -12.74
CA GLY A 238 -22.66 -13.31 -14.00
C GLY A 238 -21.90 -14.64 -14.11
N GLY A 239 -22.43 -15.60 -14.86
CA GLY A 239 -21.74 -16.84 -15.24
C GLY A 239 -21.27 -17.71 -14.07
N SER A 240 -22.09 -18.68 -13.64
CA SER A 240 -21.60 -19.77 -12.80
C SER A 240 -21.05 -20.88 -13.70
N GLN A 241 -19.75 -21.12 -13.66
CA GLN A 241 -19.21 -22.43 -14.06
C GLN A 241 -19.77 -23.45 -13.06
N ASN A 242 -20.50 -24.44 -13.57
CA ASN A 242 -21.03 -25.57 -12.82
C ASN A 242 -19.92 -26.53 -12.42
#